data_AF-A0A3C0VBS8-F1
#
_entry.id   AF-A0A3C0VBS8-F1
#
_cell.length_a   1.000
_cell.length_b   1.000
_cell.length_c   1.000
_cell.angle_alpha   90.00
_cell.angle_beta   90.00
_cell.angle_gamma   90.00
#
_symmetry.space_group_name_H-M   'P 1'
#
loop_
_entity.id
_entity.type
_entity.pdbx_description
1 polymer ?
#
loop_
_entity_poly.entity_id
_entity_poly.type
_entity_poly.pdbx_seq_one_letter_code
_entity_poly.pdbx_strand_id
1 'polypeptide(L)'
;MLALIAVAGLASGAVAPVTDLSCTIGDGVAYLQWTNGGTYDGIRVLIDGAAGPGSPVAGSAESYRSDNSWTKIPVPDPRTAWFKVAPGAHTFTVTPYVGAENATAATCGAVAPAAAANPACTANVDYSVTVTWTAGTYDAIEILRDGAVIAVLDGTADGYTDSDPGWVAGYDVKEYGIRGINAAGSYAT
;
A
#
# COMPACT_ATOMS: atom_id res chain seq x y z
N MET A 1 -18.17 2.23 65.68
CA MET A 1 -18.88 2.14 64.38
C MET A 1 -18.01 2.88 63.36
N LEU A 2 -17.15 2.15 62.65
CA LEU A 2 -16.18 2.70 61.69
C LEU A 2 -16.94 3.01 60.39
N ALA A 3 -16.87 4.26 59.92
CA ALA A 3 -17.42 4.64 58.62
C ALA A 3 -16.44 4.21 57.51
N LEU A 4 -16.87 3.27 56.68
CA LEU A 4 -16.15 2.88 55.47
C LEU A 4 -16.39 3.96 54.41
N ILE A 5 -15.36 4.74 54.07
CA ILE A 5 -15.40 5.64 52.91
C ILE A 5 -15.27 4.77 51.67
N ALA A 6 -16.36 4.59 50.93
CA ALA A 6 -16.33 4.00 49.60
C ALA A 6 -15.72 5.03 48.63
N VAL A 7 -14.47 4.81 48.23
CA VAL A 7 -13.90 5.53 47.09
C VAL A 7 -14.45 4.86 45.83
N ALA A 8 -15.42 5.49 45.18
CA ALA A 8 -15.81 5.12 43.84
C ALA A 8 -14.66 5.52 42.90
N GLY A 9 -13.84 4.55 42.50
CA GLY A 9 -12.92 4.73 41.39
C GLY A 9 -13.73 4.93 40.12
N LEU A 10 -13.58 6.08 39.47
CA LEU A 10 -14.04 6.29 38.10
C LEU A 10 -13.38 5.20 37.25
N ALA A 11 -14.18 4.36 36.57
CA ALA A 11 -13.66 3.54 35.50
C ALA A 11 -13.03 4.50 34.48
N SER A 12 -11.72 4.42 34.26
CA SER A 12 -11.11 5.15 33.15
C SER A 12 -11.79 4.62 31.88
N GLY A 13 -12.45 5.50 31.14
CA GLY A 13 -13.06 5.14 29.87
C GLY A 13 -11.95 4.60 28.98
N ALA A 14 -12.00 3.32 28.62
CA ALA A 14 -11.02 2.70 27.75
C ALA A 14 -10.88 3.52 26.46
N VAL A 15 -9.65 3.74 26.00
CA VAL A 15 -9.39 4.46 24.74
C VAL A 15 -10.07 3.69 23.61
N ALA A 16 -10.96 4.37 22.88
CA ALA A 16 -11.66 3.77 21.75
C ALA A 16 -10.65 3.36 20.65
N PRO A 17 -10.81 2.19 20.02
CA PRO A 17 -9.95 1.77 18.91
C PRO A 17 -10.31 2.53 17.62
N VAL A 18 -9.44 2.42 16.62
CA VAL A 18 -9.84 2.74 15.24
C VAL A 18 -10.77 1.66 14.69
N THR A 19 -11.62 2.03 13.75
CA THR A 19 -12.55 1.11 13.06
C THR A 19 -12.33 1.20 11.55
N ASP A 20 -12.95 0.29 10.79
CA ASP A 20 -12.90 0.27 9.32
C ASP A 20 -11.46 0.29 8.75
N LEU A 21 -10.52 -0.37 9.45
CA LEU A 21 -9.14 -0.46 9.01
C LEU A 21 -9.06 -1.25 7.69
N SER A 22 -8.64 -0.57 6.63
CA SER A 22 -8.38 -1.15 5.32
C SER A 22 -6.92 -0.95 4.93
N CYS A 23 -6.36 -1.94 4.25
CA CYS A 23 -4.92 -2.03 3.99
C CYS A 23 -4.68 -2.57 2.59
N THR A 24 -3.98 -1.79 1.79
CA THR A 24 -3.62 -2.14 0.41
C THR A 24 -2.15 -1.84 0.19
N ILE A 25 -1.50 -2.54 -0.74
CA ILE A 25 -0.09 -2.28 -1.08
C ILE A 25 0.00 -2.01 -2.58
N GLY A 26 0.35 -0.79 -2.97
CA GLY A 26 0.53 -0.39 -4.36
C GLY A 26 1.97 0.01 -4.62
N ASP A 27 2.63 -0.63 -5.58
CA ASP A 27 4.04 -0.44 -5.94
C ASP A 27 4.97 -0.51 -4.72
N GLY A 28 4.70 -1.46 -3.82
CA GLY A 28 5.43 -1.62 -2.55
C GLY A 28 5.12 -0.55 -1.50
N VAL A 29 4.22 0.40 -1.72
CA VAL A 29 3.78 1.34 -0.67
C VAL A 29 2.55 0.78 0.01
N ALA A 30 2.58 0.62 1.33
CA ALA A 30 1.38 0.29 2.09
C ALA A 30 0.53 1.56 2.30
N TYR A 31 -0.75 1.46 1.93
CA TYR A 31 -1.78 2.45 2.14
C TYR A 31 -2.78 1.90 3.15
N LEU A 32 -2.83 2.54 4.32
CA LEU A 32 -3.77 2.19 5.38
C LEU A 32 -4.76 3.34 5.52
N GLN A 33 -6.04 3.01 5.68
CA GLN A 33 -7.12 3.96 5.98
C GLN A 33 -7.94 3.40 7.13
N TRP A 34 -8.41 4.27 8.03
CA TRP A 34 -9.25 3.89 9.16
C TRP A 34 -10.13 5.05 9.61
N THR A 35 -11.12 4.74 10.45
CA THR A 35 -11.99 5.72 11.10
C THR A 35 -11.61 5.86 12.57
N ASN A 36 -11.38 7.09 13.04
CA ASN A 36 -11.07 7.35 14.45
C ASN A 36 -12.32 7.20 15.32
N GLY A 37 -12.28 6.29 16.31
CA GLY A 37 -13.31 6.14 17.33
C GLY A 37 -13.30 7.20 18.44
N GLY A 38 -12.33 8.11 18.44
CA GLY A 38 -12.20 9.18 19.43
C GLY A 38 -11.06 10.16 19.11
N THR A 39 -10.77 11.03 20.07
CA THR A 39 -9.60 11.94 20.01
C THR A 39 -8.40 11.27 20.67
N TYR A 40 -7.27 11.25 19.97
CA TYR A 40 -6.04 10.60 20.44
C TYR A 40 -4.89 11.60 20.57
N ASP A 41 -3.91 11.27 21.40
CA ASP A 41 -2.63 12.01 21.43
C ASP A 41 -1.74 11.57 20.26
N GLY A 42 -1.80 10.30 19.88
CA GLY A 42 -1.09 9.73 18.75
C GLY A 42 -1.60 8.35 18.37
N ILE A 43 -1.14 7.87 17.23
CA ILE A 43 -1.51 6.54 16.70
C ILE A 43 -0.23 5.80 16.31
N ARG A 44 0.02 4.65 16.94
CA ARG A 44 1.13 3.77 16.56
C ARG A 44 0.72 2.88 15.40
N VAL A 45 1.49 2.94 14.34
CA VAL A 45 1.41 2.02 13.19
C VAL A 45 2.62 1.10 13.21
N LEU A 46 2.36 -0.20 13.18
CA LEU A 46 3.39 -1.24 13.05
C LEU A 46 3.22 -1.97 11.72
N ILE A 47 4.35 -2.32 11.10
CA ILE A 47 4.46 -3.19 9.93
C ILE A 47 5.26 -4.41 10.39
N ASP A 48 4.63 -5.59 10.34
CA ASP A 48 5.21 -6.86 10.80
C ASP A 48 5.77 -6.79 12.23
N GLY A 49 5.07 -6.07 13.10
CA GLY A 49 5.43 -5.87 14.51
C GLY A 49 6.50 -4.80 14.76
N ALA A 50 7.16 -4.27 13.73
CA ALA A 50 8.11 -3.16 13.85
C ALA A 50 7.41 -1.81 13.61
N ALA A 51 7.91 -0.73 14.22
CA ALA A 51 7.37 0.61 13.97
C ALA A 51 7.52 0.99 12.49
N GLY A 52 6.40 1.32 11.84
CA GLY A 52 6.43 1.82 10.47
C GLY A 52 7.13 3.18 10.38
N PRO A 53 7.69 3.54 9.22
CA PRO A 53 8.24 4.89 8.97
C PRO A 53 7.25 5.99 9.36
N GLY A 54 7.70 6.98 10.14
CA GLY A 54 6.84 8.09 10.59
C GLY A 54 5.83 7.74 11.68
N SER A 55 5.88 6.53 12.25
CA SER A 55 5.11 6.14 13.43
C SER A 55 5.81 6.60 14.73
N PRO A 56 5.07 7.08 15.75
CA PRO A 56 3.63 7.31 15.78
C PRO A 56 3.22 8.49 14.87
N VAL A 57 2.06 8.39 14.24
CA VAL A 57 1.44 9.50 13.50
C VAL A 57 0.58 10.35 14.43
N ALA A 58 0.19 11.54 13.96
CA ALA A 58 -0.69 12.45 14.70
C ALA A 58 -2.00 11.76 15.12
N GLY A 59 -2.51 12.09 16.31
CA GLY A 59 -3.74 11.51 16.86
C GLY A 59 -5.00 11.74 16.02
N SER A 60 -4.98 12.71 15.12
CA SER A 60 -6.05 12.99 14.16
C SER A 60 -5.88 12.28 12.82
N ALA A 61 -4.81 11.51 12.62
CA ALA A 61 -4.58 10.82 11.36
C ALA A 61 -5.67 9.75 11.14
N GLU A 62 -6.18 9.67 9.92
CA GLU A 62 -7.12 8.63 9.45
C GLU A 62 -6.50 7.80 8.33
N SER A 63 -5.22 8.05 8.03
CA SER A 63 -4.49 7.36 6.99
C SER A 63 -3.00 7.29 7.28
N TYR A 64 -2.35 6.33 6.63
CA TYR A 64 -0.91 6.13 6.68
C TYR A 64 -0.38 5.65 5.34
N ARG A 65 0.80 6.15 4.96
CA ARG A 65 1.58 5.67 3.82
C ARG A 65 2.97 5.28 4.30
N SER A 66 3.40 4.07 3.99
CA SER A 66 4.71 3.56 4.41
C SER A 66 5.87 4.35 3.80
N ASP A 67 5.65 4.97 2.65
CA ASP A 67 6.65 5.74 1.94
C ASP A 67 6.92 7.12 2.57
N ASN A 68 6.11 7.58 3.54
CA ASN A 68 6.19 8.89 4.19
C ASN A 68 6.02 10.13 3.26
N SER A 69 5.50 9.96 2.04
CA SER A 69 5.32 11.02 1.02
C SER A 69 4.43 12.20 1.40
N TRP A 70 3.66 12.06 2.48
CA TRP A 70 2.90 13.17 3.04
C TRP A 70 3.80 14.19 3.77
N THR A 71 4.98 13.76 4.22
CA THR A 71 6.01 14.67 4.70
C THR A 71 6.65 15.30 3.46
N LYS A 72 6.23 16.52 3.10
CA LYS A 72 6.97 17.33 2.12
C LYS A 72 8.36 17.64 2.69
N ILE A 73 9.28 16.68 2.67
CA ILE A 73 10.70 16.92 2.91
C ILE A 73 11.31 17.21 1.54
N PRO A 74 11.74 18.45 1.24
CA PRO A 74 12.28 18.82 -0.07
C PRO A 74 13.73 18.35 -0.28
N VAL A 75 14.21 17.38 0.51
CA VAL A 75 15.61 16.98 0.53
C VAL A 75 15.71 15.50 0.17
N PRO A 76 16.57 15.12 -0.78
CA PRO A 76 16.96 13.73 -0.95
C PRO A 76 17.80 13.33 0.27
N ASP A 77 17.15 12.93 1.36
CA ASP A 77 17.83 12.22 2.45
C ASP A 77 17.92 10.74 2.05
N PRO A 78 19.13 10.16 1.88
CA PRO A 78 19.30 8.73 1.57
C PRO A 78 18.80 7.80 2.68
N ARG A 79 18.43 8.31 3.87
CA ARG A 79 17.76 7.54 4.94
C ARG A 79 16.23 7.55 4.83
N THR A 80 15.66 8.45 4.03
CA THR A 80 14.26 8.44 3.60
C THR A 80 14.16 7.98 2.14
N ALA A 81 14.91 6.94 1.76
CA ALA A 81 14.50 6.14 0.62
C ALA A 81 13.05 5.71 0.90
N TRP A 82 12.12 6.16 0.05
CA TRP A 82 10.69 5.85 0.08
C TRP A 82 10.51 4.39 0.53
N PHE A 83 10.15 4.17 1.79
CA PHE A 83 10.19 2.81 2.34
C PHE A 83 9.15 1.98 1.61
N LYS A 84 9.66 1.04 0.81
CA LYS A 84 8.88 0.04 0.11
C LYS A 84 8.84 -1.22 0.94
N VAL A 85 7.64 -1.72 1.15
CA VAL A 85 7.37 -3.04 1.65
C VAL A 85 7.83 -4.06 0.60
N ALA A 86 8.54 -5.10 1.04
CA ALA A 86 9.01 -6.16 0.16
C ALA A 86 7.83 -6.95 -0.44
N PRO A 87 7.99 -7.67 -1.56
CA PRO A 87 6.99 -8.64 -2.00
C PRO A 87 6.70 -9.69 -0.91
N GLY A 88 5.43 -10.05 -0.75
CA GLY A 88 4.99 -11.02 0.25
C GLY A 88 3.82 -10.56 1.10
N ALA A 89 3.45 -11.39 2.08
CA ALA A 89 2.37 -11.09 3.00
C ALA A 89 2.87 -10.22 4.16
N HIS A 90 2.11 -9.16 4.47
CA HIS A 90 2.41 -8.22 5.54
C HIS A 90 1.24 -8.06 6.49
N THR A 91 1.55 -7.90 7.77
CA THR A 91 0.57 -7.61 8.82
C THR A 91 0.74 -6.17 9.30
N PHE A 92 -0.34 -5.40 9.31
CA PHE A 92 -0.33 -4.04 9.83
C PHE A 92 -1.14 -3.95 11.12
N THR A 93 -0.61 -3.22 12.08
CA THR A 93 -1.26 -3.00 13.38
C THR A 93 -1.38 -1.52 13.65
N VAL A 94 -2.59 -1.05 13.98
CA VAL A 94 -2.89 0.35 14.31
C VAL A 94 -3.39 0.41 15.74
N THR A 95 -2.72 1.20 16.58
CA THR A 95 -3.02 1.31 18.02
C THR A 95 -3.00 2.78 18.45
N PRO A 96 -4.17 3.42 18.59
CA PRO A 96 -4.26 4.76 19.16
C PRO A 96 -4.00 4.75 20.68
N TYR A 97 -3.58 5.90 21.20
CA TYR A 97 -3.33 6.08 22.64
C TYR A 97 -3.69 7.50 23.12
N VAL A 98 -4.00 7.61 24.42
CA VAL A 98 -4.20 8.88 25.16
C VAL A 98 -3.42 8.78 26.46
N GLY A 99 -2.47 9.68 26.68
CA GLY A 99 -1.50 9.58 27.76
C GLY A 99 -0.73 8.26 27.69
N ALA A 100 -0.81 7.46 28.76
CA ALA A 100 -0.18 6.14 28.85
C ALA A 100 -1.11 4.99 28.41
N GLU A 101 -2.41 5.27 28.21
CA GLU A 101 -3.42 4.27 27.92
C GLU A 101 -3.50 3.99 26.43
N ASN A 102 -3.57 2.71 26.07
CA ASN A 102 -3.64 2.26 24.68
C ASN A 102 -5.01 1.68 24.40
N ALA A 103 -5.53 1.93 23.21
CA ALA A 103 -6.72 1.22 22.75
C ALA A 103 -6.40 -0.25 22.43
N THR A 104 -7.46 -1.03 22.20
CA THR A 104 -7.31 -2.33 21.55
C THR A 104 -6.74 -2.14 20.14
N ALA A 105 -5.79 -2.99 19.74
CA ALA A 105 -5.18 -2.91 18.43
C ALA A 105 -6.14 -3.33 17.32
N ALA A 106 -6.18 -2.56 16.22
CA ALA A 106 -6.79 -2.98 14.98
C ALA A 106 -5.72 -3.57 14.06
N THR A 107 -6.03 -4.69 13.40
CA THR A 107 -5.10 -5.42 12.54
C THR A 107 -5.74 -5.76 11.21
N CYS A 108 -4.95 -5.69 10.15
CA CYS A 108 -5.30 -6.10 8.80
C CYS A 108 -4.07 -6.77 8.15
N GLY A 109 -4.28 -7.51 7.07
CA GLY A 109 -3.21 -8.06 6.25
C GLY A 109 -3.34 -7.61 4.80
N ALA A 110 -2.21 -7.44 4.12
CA ALA A 110 -2.18 -7.27 2.68
C ALA A 110 -0.98 -8.01 2.08
N VAL A 111 -1.11 -8.46 0.84
CA VAL A 111 -0.03 -9.10 0.09
C VAL A 111 0.50 -8.11 -0.93
N ALA A 112 1.80 -7.81 -0.85
CA ALA A 112 2.54 -7.07 -1.85
C ALA A 112 2.87 -8.03 -3.02
N PRO A 113 2.31 -7.82 -4.22
CA PRO A 113 2.68 -8.63 -5.38
C PRO A 113 4.16 -8.40 -5.74
N ALA A 114 4.84 -9.42 -6.24
CA ALA A 114 6.12 -9.23 -6.89
C ALA A 114 5.91 -8.48 -8.22
N ALA A 115 6.86 -7.66 -8.65
CA ALA A 115 6.83 -7.13 -10.02
C ALA A 115 7.02 -8.26 -11.05
N ALA A 116 6.49 -8.08 -12.26
CA ALA A 116 6.70 -9.03 -13.35
C ALA A 116 8.20 -9.08 -13.70
N ALA A 117 8.76 -10.28 -13.82
CA ALA A 117 10.19 -10.44 -14.06
C ALA A 117 10.50 -10.53 -15.57
N ASN A 118 11.71 -10.10 -15.95
CA ASN A 118 12.23 -10.19 -17.32
C ASN A 118 11.30 -9.61 -18.41
N PRO A 119 10.80 -8.36 -18.25
CA PRO A 119 9.99 -7.74 -19.29
C PRO A 119 10.81 -7.54 -20.57
N ALA A 120 10.22 -7.87 -21.72
CA ALA A 120 10.80 -7.63 -23.03
C ALA A 120 9.72 -7.12 -23.99
N CYS A 121 10.11 -6.21 -24.87
CA CYS A 121 9.26 -5.65 -25.91
C CYS A 121 9.92 -5.86 -27.27
N THR A 122 9.16 -6.35 -28.24
CA THR A 122 9.60 -6.52 -29.62
C THR A 122 8.62 -5.80 -30.55
N ALA A 123 9.12 -4.84 -31.32
CA ALA A 123 8.37 -4.24 -32.41
C ALA A 123 8.39 -5.19 -33.63
N ASN A 124 7.22 -5.50 -34.16
CA ASN A 124 7.04 -6.43 -35.26
C ASN A 124 7.00 -5.71 -36.61
N VAL A 125 7.13 -6.48 -37.70
CA VAL A 125 7.11 -5.94 -39.07
C VAL A 125 5.77 -5.35 -39.49
N ASP A 126 4.68 -5.75 -38.82
CA ASP A 126 3.32 -5.26 -39.03
C ASP A 126 2.98 -4.05 -38.13
N TYR A 127 3.99 -3.46 -37.49
CA TYR A 127 3.89 -2.36 -36.53
C TYR A 127 3.18 -2.71 -35.21
N SER A 128 2.85 -3.99 -34.96
CA SER A 128 2.43 -4.41 -33.63
C SER A 128 3.62 -4.44 -32.66
N VAL A 129 3.33 -4.42 -31.36
CA VAL A 129 4.35 -4.66 -30.31
C VAL A 129 3.98 -5.90 -29.51
N THR A 130 4.89 -6.86 -29.45
CA THR A 130 4.79 -7.99 -28.54
C THR A 130 5.51 -7.68 -27.25
N VAL A 131 4.79 -7.73 -26.14
CA VAL A 131 5.30 -7.59 -24.76
C VAL A 131 5.28 -8.97 -24.12
N THR A 132 6.40 -9.41 -23.57
CA THR A 132 6.53 -10.69 -22.85
C THR A 132 7.17 -10.48 -21.50
N TRP A 133 6.82 -11.32 -20.53
CA TRP A 133 7.41 -11.31 -19.19
C TRP A 133 7.36 -12.71 -18.60
N THR A 134 8.01 -12.91 -17.45
CA THR A 134 7.84 -14.11 -16.64
C THR A 134 6.62 -13.89 -15.74
N ALA A 135 5.58 -14.72 -15.92
CA ALA A 135 4.36 -14.63 -15.13
C ALA A 135 4.64 -14.77 -13.63
N GLY A 136 4.01 -13.90 -12.85
CA GLY A 136 3.92 -14.01 -11.40
C GLY A 136 2.66 -14.73 -10.96
N THR A 137 2.35 -14.67 -9.66
CA THR A 137 1.04 -15.09 -9.14
C THR A 137 0.22 -13.84 -8.87
N TYR A 138 -0.71 -13.56 -9.77
CA TYR A 138 -1.63 -12.44 -9.68
C TYR A 138 -3.06 -12.95 -9.88
N ASP A 139 -4.04 -12.16 -9.46
CA ASP A 139 -5.44 -12.39 -9.83
C ASP A 139 -5.74 -11.80 -11.22
N ALA A 140 -5.10 -10.68 -11.56
CA ALA A 140 -5.16 -10.05 -12.88
C ALA A 140 -3.83 -9.36 -13.22
N ILE A 141 -3.59 -9.15 -14.51
CA ILE A 141 -2.48 -8.33 -15.02
C ILE A 141 -3.05 -7.20 -15.86
N GLU A 142 -2.66 -5.97 -15.58
CA GLU A 142 -2.92 -4.83 -16.45
C GLU A 142 -1.69 -4.54 -17.31
N ILE A 143 -1.93 -4.35 -18.60
CA ILE A 143 -0.92 -3.84 -19.52
C ILE A 143 -1.12 -2.35 -19.67
N LEU A 144 -0.05 -1.59 -19.40
CA LEU A 144 -0.02 -0.16 -19.55
C LEU A 144 0.77 0.22 -20.79
N ARG A 145 0.32 1.24 -21.51
CA ARG A 145 1.07 1.93 -22.56
C ARG A 145 1.07 3.42 -22.25
N ASP A 146 2.27 4.00 -22.13
CA ASP A 146 2.49 5.40 -21.75
C ASP A 146 1.72 5.79 -20.46
N GLY A 147 1.67 4.85 -19.51
CA GLY A 147 0.98 4.99 -18.23
C GLY A 147 -0.54 4.77 -18.25
N ALA A 148 -1.16 4.55 -19.41
CA ALA A 148 -2.59 4.24 -19.52
C ALA A 148 -2.83 2.73 -19.66
N VAL A 149 -3.82 2.19 -18.94
CA VAL A 149 -4.21 0.77 -19.09
C VAL A 149 -4.84 0.55 -20.46
N ILE A 150 -4.26 -0.36 -21.25
CA ILE A 150 -4.74 -0.74 -22.58
C ILE A 150 -5.32 -2.15 -22.63
N ALA A 151 -5.02 -3.00 -21.66
CA ALA A 151 -5.59 -4.34 -21.55
C ALA A 151 -5.60 -4.83 -20.10
N VAL A 152 -6.54 -5.74 -19.80
CA VAL A 152 -6.60 -6.53 -18.57
C VAL A 152 -6.58 -8.00 -18.97
N LEU A 153 -5.65 -8.75 -18.41
CA LEU A 153 -5.40 -10.15 -18.71
C LEU A 153 -5.60 -10.99 -17.44
N ASP A 154 -5.78 -12.30 -17.65
CA ASP A 154 -5.74 -13.26 -16.55
C ASP A 154 -4.38 -13.18 -15.84
N GLY A 155 -4.38 -13.36 -14.52
CA GLY A 155 -3.18 -13.20 -13.68
C GLY A 155 -2.02 -14.16 -13.96
N THR A 156 -2.23 -15.16 -14.82
CA THR A 156 -1.19 -16.11 -15.27
C THR A 156 -0.64 -15.80 -16.66
N ALA A 157 -1.09 -14.73 -17.31
CA ALA A 157 -0.58 -14.34 -18.63
C ALA A 157 0.93 -14.00 -18.54
N ASP A 158 1.66 -14.34 -19.61
CA ASP A 158 3.10 -14.11 -19.77
C ASP A 158 3.43 -13.32 -21.05
N GLY A 159 2.40 -12.91 -21.80
CA GLY A 159 2.55 -12.13 -23.01
C GLY A 159 1.29 -11.39 -23.44
N TYR A 160 1.50 -10.32 -24.21
CA TYR A 160 0.47 -9.50 -24.83
C TYR A 160 0.97 -8.97 -26.18
N THR A 161 0.07 -8.89 -27.16
CA THR A 161 0.36 -8.22 -28.44
C THR A 161 -0.52 -6.99 -28.59
N ASP A 162 0.12 -5.83 -28.62
CA ASP A 162 -0.50 -4.58 -28.98
C ASP A 162 -0.55 -4.43 -30.51
N SER A 163 -1.70 -4.74 -31.10
CA SER A 163 -1.89 -4.68 -32.55
C SER A 163 -2.02 -3.26 -33.09
N ASP A 164 -2.29 -2.27 -32.24
CA ASP A 164 -2.38 -0.87 -32.63
C ASP A 164 -1.71 0.05 -31.58
N PRO A 165 -0.37 0.12 -31.61
CA PRO A 165 0.39 0.99 -30.71
C PRO A 165 0.09 2.48 -30.88
N GLY A 166 -0.55 2.88 -31.98
CA GLY A 166 -0.79 4.30 -32.29
C GLY A 166 0.50 5.06 -32.60
N TRP A 167 1.34 4.52 -33.48
CA TRP A 167 2.59 5.16 -33.89
C TRP A 167 2.35 6.53 -34.52
N VAL A 168 3.13 7.52 -34.07
CA VAL A 168 3.17 8.85 -34.68
C VAL A 168 4.35 8.92 -35.66
N ALA A 169 4.14 9.59 -36.81
CA ALA A 169 5.20 9.78 -37.79
C ALA A 169 6.41 10.51 -37.19
N GLY A 170 7.60 9.92 -37.32
CA GLY A 170 8.84 10.42 -36.74
C GLY A 170 9.49 9.39 -35.83
N TYR A 171 10.33 9.86 -34.90
CA TYR A 171 10.88 9.03 -33.84
C TYR A 171 9.87 9.00 -32.67
N ASP A 172 9.13 7.90 -32.55
CA ASP A 172 8.14 7.67 -31.51
C ASP A 172 8.59 6.49 -30.63
N VAL A 173 8.36 6.59 -29.33
CA VAL A 173 8.74 5.58 -28.32
C VAL A 173 7.50 5.30 -27.50
N LYS A 174 7.14 4.03 -27.38
CA LYS A 174 6.07 3.56 -26.49
C LYS A 174 6.67 2.91 -25.27
N GLU A 175 6.21 3.33 -24.10
CA GLU A 175 6.59 2.71 -22.84
C GLU A 175 5.50 1.72 -22.42
N TYR A 176 5.88 0.47 -22.19
CA TYR A 176 4.96 -0.57 -21.73
C TYR A 176 5.24 -0.93 -20.27
N GLY A 177 4.17 -1.01 -19.48
CA GLY A 177 4.20 -1.47 -18.09
C GLY A 177 3.37 -2.73 -17.90
N ILE A 178 3.82 -3.61 -17.00
CA ILE A 178 3.09 -4.83 -16.60
C ILE A 178 2.75 -4.70 -15.13
N ARG A 179 1.47 -4.49 -14.82
CA ARG A 179 0.99 -4.31 -13.45
C ARG A 179 0.23 -5.54 -12.97
N GLY A 180 0.84 -6.30 -12.06
CA GLY A 180 0.16 -7.42 -11.41
C GLY A 180 -0.76 -6.93 -10.29
N ILE A 181 -1.97 -7.47 -10.19
CA ILE A 181 -3.01 -7.07 -9.23
C ILE A 181 -3.51 -8.28 -8.44
N ASN A 182 -3.69 -8.10 -7.13
CA ASN A 182 -4.35 -9.06 -6.25
C ASN A 182 -5.76 -8.59 -5.87
N ALA A 183 -6.62 -9.51 -5.42
CA ALA A 183 -8.05 -9.30 -5.13
C ALA A 183 -8.34 -8.21 -4.08
N ALA A 184 -7.34 -7.85 -3.27
CA ALA A 184 -7.41 -6.75 -2.31
C ALA A 184 -7.14 -5.36 -2.94
N GLY A 185 -6.91 -5.27 -4.26
CA GLY A 185 -6.51 -4.05 -4.95
C GLY A 185 -5.03 -3.68 -4.78
N SER A 186 -4.23 -4.55 -4.14
CA SER A 186 -2.77 -4.42 -4.10
C SER A 186 -2.17 -4.68 -5.49
N TYR A 187 -1.14 -3.93 -5.87
CA TYR A 187 -0.53 -4.03 -7.18
C TYR A 187 0.99 -3.76 -7.18
N ALA A 188 1.67 -4.22 -8.23
CA ALA A 188 3.09 -3.93 -8.50
C ALA A 188 3.35 -3.75 -10.00
N THR A 189 4.08 -2.70 -10.37
CA THR A 189 4.58 -2.42 -11.73
C THR A 189 6.06 -2.71 -11.91
#